data_AF-A0AAP0RCM5-F1
#
_entry.id   AF-A0AAP0RCM5-F1
#
_cell.length_a   1.000
_cell.length_b   1.000
_cell.length_c   1.000
_cell.angle_alpha   90.00
_cell.angle_beta   90.00
_cell.angle_gamma   90.00
#
_symmetry.space_group_name_H-M   'P 1'
#
loop_
_entity.id
_entity.type
_entity.pdbx_description
1 polymer ?
#
loop_
_entity_poly.entity_id
_entity_poly.type
_entity_poly.pdbx_seq_one_letter_code
_entity_poly.pdbx_strand_id
1 'polypeptide(L)'
;MAETVITNENPSGSSPLNPASRIVCHVCQKQFSQYTCPRCNSRYCSLHCYKSHSLRCTESFMRENVVEELRHMQPDDETKRKMLDILKRFHSEEDADSMDEDDSSLSEETIQKILSGGEVNFDDLSPEEKKRFQRAVASGELSKMIEPCGSMVVEA
;
A
#
# COMPACT_ATOMS: atom_id res chain seq x y z
N MET A 1 -32.62 -51.56 4.57
CA MET A 1 -32.61 -50.77 5.82
C MET A 1 -32.54 -49.33 5.39
N ALA A 2 -33.66 -48.61 5.52
CA ALA A 2 -33.83 -47.25 5.03
C ALA A 2 -33.54 -46.28 6.18
N GLU A 3 -32.56 -45.41 6.00
CA GLU A 3 -32.25 -44.35 6.96
C GLU A 3 -32.86 -43.05 6.43
N THR A 4 -34.06 -42.75 6.91
CA THR A 4 -34.73 -41.46 6.74
C THR A 4 -34.05 -40.42 7.62
N VAL A 5 -33.36 -39.46 7.00
CA VAL A 5 -32.85 -38.27 7.66
C VAL A 5 -34.02 -37.30 7.87
N ILE A 6 -34.41 -37.10 9.12
CA ILE A 6 -35.45 -36.18 9.56
C ILE A 6 -34.92 -34.75 9.43
N THR A 7 -35.49 -33.97 8.50
CA THR A 7 -35.29 -32.52 8.42
C THR A 7 -36.03 -31.85 9.57
N ASN A 8 -35.31 -31.34 10.56
CA ASN A 8 -35.89 -30.52 11.62
C ASN A 8 -36.10 -29.08 11.11
N GLU A 9 -37.27 -28.85 10.53
CA GLU A 9 -37.82 -27.53 10.30
C GLU A 9 -38.10 -26.85 11.64
N ASN A 10 -37.30 -25.84 12.00
CA ASN A 10 -37.57 -24.99 13.14
C ASN A 10 -37.94 -23.57 12.65
N PRO A 11 -39.24 -23.26 12.45
CA PRO A 11 -39.69 -21.92 12.10
C PRO A 11 -39.77 -21.09 13.37
N SER A 12 -38.63 -20.63 13.88
CA SER A 12 -38.56 -19.85 15.11
C SER A 12 -38.39 -18.36 14.82
N GLY A 13 -39.47 -17.61 15.04
CA GLY A 13 -39.39 -16.27 15.64
C GLY A 13 -39.58 -15.07 14.71
N SER A 14 -40.78 -14.86 14.16
CA SER A 14 -41.19 -13.51 13.76
C SER A 14 -41.69 -12.75 15.00
N SER A 15 -40.85 -11.88 15.56
CA SER A 15 -41.31 -10.91 16.56
C SER A 15 -42.22 -9.87 15.88
N PRO A 16 -43.42 -9.56 16.42
CA PRO A 16 -44.28 -8.53 15.86
C PRO A 16 -43.85 -7.16 16.41
N LEU A 17 -42.82 -6.57 15.82
CA LEU A 17 -42.47 -5.18 16.09
C LEU A 17 -43.23 -4.26 15.12
N ASN A 18 -44.29 -3.63 15.63
CA ASN A 18 -44.84 -2.31 15.29
C ASN A 18 -45.25 -2.05 13.80
N PRO A 19 -46.54 -1.79 13.48
CA PRO A 19 -47.01 -1.55 12.11
C PRO A 19 -46.79 -0.11 11.63
N ALA A 20 -45.56 0.41 11.74
CA ALA A 20 -45.18 1.70 11.18
C ALA A 20 -44.19 1.49 10.02
N SER A 21 -44.70 1.53 8.79
CA SER A 21 -43.96 1.49 7.51
C SER A 21 -43.08 0.24 7.27
N ARG A 22 -43.70 -0.86 6.84
CA ARG A 22 -42.94 -1.96 6.24
C ARG A 22 -42.35 -1.49 4.91
N ILE A 23 -41.05 -1.24 4.89
CA ILE A 23 -40.34 -0.76 3.70
C ILE A 23 -40.10 -1.94 2.75
N VAL A 24 -40.35 -1.72 1.46
CA VAL A 24 -40.14 -2.73 0.41
C VAL A 24 -38.65 -2.83 0.08
N CYS A 25 -38.17 -4.04 -0.21
CA CYS A 25 -36.80 -4.27 -0.69
C CYS A 25 -36.52 -3.44 -1.95
N HIS A 26 -35.51 -2.57 -1.89
CA HIS A 26 -35.15 -1.70 -3.02
C HIS A 26 -34.56 -2.47 -4.21
N VAL A 27 -34.05 -3.68 -3.96
CA VAL A 27 -33.37 -4.50 -4.96
C VAL A 27 -34.35 -5.35 -5.76
N CYS A 28 -35.20 -6.13 -5.08
CA CYS A 28 -36.10 -7.07 -5.75
C CYS A 28 -37.55 -6.61 -5.82
N GLN A 29 -37.95 -5.64 -4.99
CA GLN A 29 -39.32 -5.08 -4.92
C GLN A 29 -40.45 -6.11 -4.69
N LYS A 30 -40.11 -7.36 -4.33
CA LYS A 30 -41.07 -8.47 -4.16
C LYS A 30 -41.52 -8.68 -2.73
N GLN A 31 -40.69 -8.29 -1.77
CA GLN A 31 -40.89 -8.56 -0.35
C GLN A 31 -40.38 -7.40 0.50
N PHE A 32 -40.81 -7.36 1.75
CA PHE A 32 -40.37 -6.35 2.70
C PHE A 32 -38.88 -6.52 3.03
N SER A 33 -38.19 -5.39 3.20
CA SER A 33 -36.80 -5.39 3.63
C SER A 33 -36.68 -5.86 5.07
N GLN A 34 -35.69 -6.73 5.32
CA GLN A 34 -35.34 -7.23 6.65
C GLN A 34 -34.07 -6.55 7.18
N TYR A 35 -33.24 -6.01 6.28
CA TYR A 35 -31.91 -5.52 6.57
C TYR A 35 -31.64 -4.17 5.88
N THR A 36 -30.61 -3.48 6.36
CA THR A 36 -30.15 -2.18 5.84
C THR A 36 -28.65 -2.23 5.60
N CYS A 37 -28.19 -1.82 4.42
CA CYS A 37 -26.76 -1.73 4.14
C CYS A 37 -26.12 -0.62 4.97
N PRO A 38 -25.05 -0.87 5.75
CA PRO A 38 -24.44 0.15 6.62
C PRO A 38 -23.68 1.23 5.84
N ARG A 39 -23.35 1.00 4.57
CA ARG A 39 -22.59 1.96 3.75
C ARG A 39 -23.48 2.95 2.98
N CYS A 40 -24.62 2.49 2.50
CA CYS A 40 -25.49 3.28 1.60
C CYS A 40 -26.94 3.34 2.06
N ASN A 41 -27.25 2.75 3.23
CA ASN A 41 -28.58 2.71 3.84
C ASN A 41 -29.68 2.05 2.99
N SER A 42 -29.30 1.36 1.90
CA SER A 42 -30.23 0.64 1.04
C SER A 42 -30.89 -0.53 1.77
N ARG A 43 -32.19 -0.70 1.55
CA ARG A 43 -33.05 -1.69 2.23
C ARG A 43 -33.18 -2.95 1.39
N TYR A 44 -32.83 -4.10 1.97
CA TYR A 44 -32.84 -5.38 1.27
C TYR A 44 -33.46 -6.51 2.10
N CYS A 45 -33.92 -7.57 1.44
CA CYS A 45 -34.65 -8.66 2.07
C CYS A 45 -33.83 -9.92 2.36
N SER A 46 -32.73 -10.13 1.64
CA SER A 46 -31.92 -11.35 1.74
C SER A 46 -30.48 -11.13 1.28
N LEU A 47 -29.61 -12.11 1.56
CA LEU A 47 -28.21 -12.08 1.13
C LEU A 47 -28.07 -11.94 -0.39
N HIS A 48 -28.96 -12.56 -1.17
CA HIS A 48 -28.94 -12.41 -2.62
C HIS A 48 -29.10 -10.94 -3.04
N CYS A 49 -30.08 -10.24 -2.45
CA CYS A 49 -30.28 -8.82 -2.69
C CYS A 49 -29.13 -7.96 -2.16
N TYR A 50 -28.51 -8.37 -1.04
CA TYR A 50 -27.29 -7.72 -0.57
C TYR A 50 -26.14 -7.87 -1.58
N LYS A 51 -25.95 -9.03 -2.21
CA LYS A 51 -24.87 -9.20 -3.20
C LYS A 51 -25.11 -8.39 -4.48
N SER A 52 -26.37 -8.17 -4.87
CA SER A 52 -26.71 -7.48 -6.12
C SER A 52 -27.06 -5.99 -6.00
N HIS A 53 -27.22 -5.44 -4.79
CA HIS A 53 -27.67 -4.03 -4.65
C HIS A 53 -26.66 -2.99 -5.16
N SER A 54 -25.35 -3.20 -4.92
CA SER A 54 -24.30 -2.25 -5.30
C SER A 54 -22.93 -2.93 -5.24
N LEU A 55 -22.24 -2.99 -6.39
CA LEU A 55 -20.89 -3.54 -6.47
C LEU A 55 -19.94 -2.83 -5.51
N ARG A 56 -19.98 -1.49 -5.46
CA ARG A 56 -19.14 -0.68 -4.55
C ARG A 56 -19.32 -1.06 -3.07
N CYS A 57 -20.55 -1.33 -2.63
CA CYS A 57 -20.80 -1.67 -1.23
C CYS A 57 -20.36 -3.10 -0.89
N THR A 58 -20.65 -4.05 -1.77
CA THR A 58 -20.31 -5.45 -1.58
C THR A 58 -18.80 -5.67 -1.72
N GLU A 59 -18.16 -5.08 -2.73
CA GLU A 59 -16.71 -5.19 -2.96
C GLU A 59 -15.91 -4.57 -1.82
N SER A 60 -16.26 -3.35 -1.38
CA SER A 60 -15.57 -2.70 -0.25
C SER A 60 -15.64 -3.57 1.01
N PHE A 61 -16.81 -4.18 1.27
CA PHE A 61 -16.96 -5.11 2.40
C PHE A 61 -16.10 -6.35 2.22
N MET A 62 -16.18 -7.02 1.07
CA MET A 62 -15.37 -8.22 0.81
C MET A 62 -13.86 -7.93 0.89
N ARG A 63 -13.42 -6.81 0.33
CA ARG A 63 -12.02 -6.38 0.38
C ARG A 63 -11.55 -6.13 1.81
N GLU A 64 -12.33 -5.41 2.61
CA GLU A 64 -11.98 -5.13 4.00
C GLU A 64 -11.84 -6.42 4.80
N ASN A 65 -12.78 -7.37 4.67
CA ASN A 65 -12.69 -8.67 5.34
C ASN A 65 -11.44 -9.46 4.88
N VAL A 66 -11.15 -9.50 3.57
CA VAL A 66 -9.96 -10.21 3.06
C VAL A 66 -8.67 -9.56 3.57
N VAL A 67 -8.57 -8.23 3.55
CA VAL A 67 -7.39 -7.51 4.05
C VAL A 67 -7.22 -7.72 5.55
N GLU A 68 -8.32 -7.73 6.31
CA GLU A 68 -8.29 -8.01 7.74
C GLU A 68 -7.79 -9.42 8.03
N GLU A 69 -8.30 -10.44 7.34
CA GLU A 69 -7.83 -11.83 7.49
C GLU A 69 -6.35 -11.98 7.09
N LEU A 70 -5.93 -11.35 5.99
CA LEU A 70 -4.52 -11.37 5.57
C LEU A 70 -3.57 -10.72 6.58
N ARG A 71 -4.02 -9.70 7.32
CA ARG A 71 -3.22 -9.09 8.40
C ARG A 71 -3.02 -10.04 9.57
N HIS A 72 -3.98 -10.92 9.84
CA HIS A 72 -3.87 -11.94 10.89
C HIS A 72 -3.01 -13.12 10.45
N MET A 73 -2.83 -13.33 9.15
CA MET A 73 -1.86 -14.26 8.59
C MET A 73 -0.45 -13.66 8.65
N GLN A 74 0.19 -13.72 9.82
CA GLN A 74 1.62 -13.41 9.95
C GLN A 74 2.45 -14.41 9.14
N PRO A 75 3.40 -13.97 8.29
CA PRO A 75 4.31 -14.90 7.64
C PRO A 75 5.16 -15.60 8.71
N ASP A 76 5.31 -16.91 8.56
CA ASP A 76 6.17 -17.71 9.39
C ASP A 76 7.63 -17.23 9.27
N ASP A 77 8.42 -17.45 10.31
CA ASP A 77 9.81 -16.98 10.35
C ASP A 77 10.70 -17.69 9.33
N GLU A 78 10.27 -18.84 8.78
CA GLU A 78 10.96 -19.49 7.65
C GLU A 78 10.74 -18.73 6.34
N THR A 79 9.52 -18.30 6.05
CA THR A 79 9.16 -17.48 4.89
C THR A 79 9.88 -16.13 4.92
N LYS A 80 9.95 -15.48 6.08
CA LYS A 80 10.73 -14.24 6.24
C LYS A 80 12.22 -14.46 5.96
N ARG A 81 12.81 -15.55 6.48
CA ARG A 81 14.22 -15.88 6.22
C ARG A 81 14.49 -16.15 4.74
N LYS A 82 13.61 -16.88 4.06
CA LYS A 82 13.72 -17.13 2.61
C LYS A 82 13.63 -15.83 1.80
N MET A 83 12.73 -14.92 2.16
CA MET A 83 12.64 -13.60 1.53
C MET A 83 13.94 -12.80 1.70
N LEU A 84 14.51 -12.76 2.91
CA LEU A 84 15.77 -12.07 3.19
C LEU A 84 16.94 -12.70 2.40
N ASP A 85 16.95 -14.02 2.27
CA ASP A 85 17.98 -14.74 1.50
C ASP A 85 17.91 -14.39 0.00
N ILE A 86 16.70 -14.30 -0.57
CA ILE A 86 16.50 -13.85 -1.97
C ILE A 86 16.99 -12.42 -2.16
N LEU A 87 16.60 -11.49 -1.28
CA LEU A 87 17.05 -10.09 -1.31
C LEU A 87 18.58 -10.00 -1.24
N LYS A 88 19.20 -10.76 -0.33
CA LYS A 88 20.65 -10.80 -0.17
C LYS A 88 21.35 -11.34 -1.41
N ARG A 89 20.80 -12.40 -2.02
CA ARG A 89 21.33 -12.98 -3.26
C ARG A 89 21.28 -11.99 -4.42
N PHE A 90 20.18 -11.24 -4.56
CA PHE A 90 20.04 -10.24 -5.62
C PHE A 90 21.08 -9.12 -5.51
N HIS A 91 21.30 -8.59 -4.30
CA HIS A 91 22.36 -7.60 -4.07
C HIS A 91 23.77 -8.19 -4.28
N SER A 92 24.00 -9.44 -3.89
CA SER A 92 25.31 -10.08 -4.09
C SER A 92 25.62 -10.35 -5.57
N GLU A 93 24.58 -10.61 -6.38
CA GLU A 93 24.71 -10.80 -7.83
C GLU A 93 24.93 -9.44 -8.55
N GLU A 94 24.34 -8.36 -8.05
CA GLU A 94 24.58 -6.99 -8.54
C GLU A 94 25.99 -6.47 -8.19
N ASP A 95 26.48 -6.77 -6.99
CA ASP A 95 27.85 -6.44 -6.55
C ASP A 95 28.94 -7.23 -7.31
N ALA A 96 28.62 -8.40 -7.88
CA ALA A 96 29.57 -9.23 -8.62
C ALA A 96 29.73 -8.82 -10.09
N ASP A 97 28.72 -8.15 -10.68
CA ASP A 97 28.80 -7.54 -12.02
C ASP A 97 29.27 -6.07 -11.96
N SER A 98 29.32 -5.46 -10.78
CA SER A 98 29.96 -4.17 -10.53
C SER A 98 31.43 -4.33 -10.16
N MET A 99 32.21 -4.99 -11.02
CA MET A 99 33.68 -4.86 -11.03
C MET A 99 34.10 -3.58 -11.76
N ASP A 100 33.39 -2.48 -11.53
CA ASP A 100 33.89 -1.14 -11.80
C ASP A 100 34.29 -0.51 -10.46
N GLU A 101 35.58 -0.29 -10.35
CA GLU A 101 36.30 0.17 -9.18
C GLU A 101 35.86 1.60 -8.79
N ASP A 102 35.47 1.80 -7.53
CA ASP A 102 35.82 3.00 -6.75
C ASP A 102 35.50 4.41 -7.33
N ASP A 103 34.22 4.80 -7.52
CA ASP A 103 33.96 6.25 -7.72
C ASP A 103 32.61 6.84 -7.25
N SER A 104 31.67 6.06 -6.70
CA SER A 104 30.30 6.60 -6.42
C SER A 104 29.91 6.75 -4.95
N SER A 105 30.69 6.25 -3.98
CA SER A 105 30.34 6.40 -2.56
C SER A 105 31.04 7.61 -1.94
N LEU A 106 30.25 8.48 -1.30
CA LEU A 106 30.77 9.41 -0.30
C LEU A 106 31.37 8.62 0.87
N SER A 107 32.28 9.25 1.59
CA SER A 107 32.84 8.75 2.84
C SER A 107 31.72 8.52 3.87
N GLU A 108 31.88 7.48 4.70
CA GLU A 108 30.88 7.10 5.72
C GLU A 108 30.59 8.26 6.69
N GLU A 109 31.62 9.05 7.02
CA GLU A 109 31.52 10.25 7.87
C GLU A 109 30.60 11.31 7.25
N THR A 110 30.70 11.52 5.93
CA THR A 110 29.89 12.50 5.21
C THR A 110 28.43 12.04 5.10
N ILE A 111 28.21 10.73 4.88
CA ILE A 111 26.87 10.13 4.83
C ILE A 111 26.16 10.27 6.19
N GLN A 112 26.86 9.95 7.29
CA GLN A 112 26.31 10.09 8.63
C GLN A 112 25.94 11.54 8.97
N LYS A 113 26.74 12.52 8.52
CA LYS A 113 26.48 13.95 8.70
C LYS A 113 25.19 14.39 7.97
N ILE A 114 25.00 13.96 6.72
CA ILE A 114 23.79 14.27 5.93
C ILE A 114 22.55 13.63 6.56
N LEU A 115 22.63 12.36 6.97
CA LEU A 115 21.51 11.65 7.61
C LEU A 115 21.11 12.27 8.95
N SER A 116 22.07 12.87 9.65
CA SER A 116 21.82 13.63 10.89
C SER A 116 21.25 15.03 10.63
N GLY A 117 20.99 15.41 9.38
CA GLY A 117 20.47 16.71 8.98
C GLY A 117 21.52 17.82 8.95
N GLY A 118 22.81 17.48 8.94
CA GLY A 118 23.90 18.44 8.83
C GLY A 118 24.14 18.90 7.40
N GLU A 119 24.51 20.17 7.24
CA GLU A 119 24.97 20.72 5.97
C GLU A 119 26.44 20.33 5.73
N VAL A 120 26.75 19.89 4.50
CA VAL A 120 28.10 19.47 4.07
C VAL A 120 28.66 20.54 3.14
N ASN A 121 29.80 21.09 3.52
CA ASN A 121 30.52 22.06 2.70
C ASN A 121 31.62 21.39 1.87
N PHE A 122 32.07 22.08 0.81
CA PHE A 122 33.19 21.60 -0.01
C PHE A 122 34.43 21.26 0.83
N ASP A 123 34.71 22.02 1.89
CA ASP A 123 35.87 21.80 2.75
C ASP A 123 35.75 20.56 3.65
N ASP A 124 34.53 20.10 3.94
CA ASP A 124 34.26 18.91 4.75
C ASP A 124 34.58 17.60 4.01
N LEU A 125 34.75 17.67 2.69
CA LEU A 125 35.03 16.52 1.84
C LEU A 125 36.52 16.11 1.93
N SER A 126 36.76 14.80 1.84
CA SER A 126 38.09 14.21 1.68
C SER A 126 38.75 14.69 0.37
N PRO A 127 40.09 14.63 0.26
CA PRO A 127 40.79 15.05 -0.96
C PRO A 127 40.37 14.26 -2.21
N GLU A 128 39.96 13.00 -2.03
CA GLU A 128 39.49 12.13 -3.10
C GLU A 128 38.09 12.57 -3.57
N GLU A 129 37.16 12.82 -2.65
CA GLU A 129 35.83 13.37 -2.96
C GLU A 129 35.90 14.76 -3.62
N LYS A 130 36.80 15.63 -3.15
CA LYS A 130 37.04 16.94 -3.77
C LYS A 130 37.50 16.81 -5.22
N LYS A 131 38.41 15.88 -5.50
CA LYS A 131 38.92 15.62 -6.84
C LYS A 131 37.83 15.06 -7.76
N ARG A 132 36.96 14.18 -7.24
CA ARG A 132 35.76 13.67 -7.95
C ARG A 132 34.80 14.80 -8.30
N PHE A 133 34.47 15.64 -7.32
CA PHE A 133 33.61 16.82 -7.53
C PHE A 133 34.21 17.75 -8.61
N GLN A 134 35.51 18.06 -8.53
CA GLN A 134 36.19 18.87 -9.54
C GLN A 134 36.16 18.24 -10.95
N ARG A 135 36.31 16.92 -11.05
CA ARG A 135 36.17 16.18 -12.33
C ARG A 135 34.75 16.32 -12.89
N ALA A 136 33.72 16.17 -12.06
CA ALA A 136 32.31 16.30 -12.45
C ALA A 136 31.93 17.75 -12.84
N VAL A 137 32.55 18.74 -12.19
CA VAL A 137 32.44 20.15 -12.60
C VAL A 137 33.10 20.35 -13.97
N ALA A 138 34.31 19.82 -14.17
CA ALA A 138 35.06 19.96 -15.42
C ALA A 138 34.42 19.21 -16.61
N SER A 139 33.76 18.08 -16.35
CA SER A 139 33.03 17.31 -17.37
C SER A 139 31.69 17.96 -17.77
N GLY A 140 31.23 18.97 -17.01
CA GLY A 140 29.95 19.65 -17.25
C GLY A 140 28.72 18.81 -16.86
N GLU A 141 28.92 17.70 -16.16
CA GLU A 141 27.83 16.82 -15.71
C GLU A 141 26.92 17.54 -14.69
N LEU A 142 27.53 18.34 -13.81
CA LEU A 142 26.83 19.10 -12.79
C LEU A 142 26.16 20.39 -13.33
N SER A 143 26.45 20.81 -14.56
CA SER A 143 25.92 22.05 -15.14
C SER A 143 24.39 22.06 -15.27
N LYS A 144 23.75 20.89 -15.31
CA LYS A 144 22.28 20.77 -15.35
C LYS A 144 21.62 20.97 -13.99
N MET A 145 22.39 20.91 -12.91
CA MET A 145 21.91 21.00 -11.53
C MET A 145 22.17 22.37 -10.90
N ILE A 146 22.94 23.22 -11.58
CA ILE A 146 23.29 24.56 -11.10
C ILE A 146 22.36 25.56 -11.77
N GLU A 147 21.58 26.29 -10.97
CA GLU A 147 20.81 27.42 -11.49
C GLU A 147 21.77 28.55 -11.93
N PRO A 148 21.53 29.18 -13.09
CA PRO A 148 22.35 30.31 -13.54
C PRO A 148 22.36 31.41 -12.47
N CYS A 149 23.56 31.72 -11.97
CA CYS A 149 23.75 32.84 -11.06
C CYS A 149 23.68 34.14 -11.87
N GLY A 150 22.47 34.60 -12.21
CA GLY A 150 22.30 35.80 -13.03
C GLY A 150 20.93 35.98 -13.69
N SER A 151 19.84 36.00 -12.92
CA SER A 151 18.66 36.77 -13.31
C SER A 151 18.80 38.22 -12.83
N MET A 152 19.86 38.92 -13.29
CA MET A 152 19.82 40.39 -13.29
C MET A 152 18.89 40.82 -14.41
N VAL A 153 17.62 41.02 -14.05
CA VAL A 153 16.78 42.05 -14.67
C VAL A 153 17.52 43.39 -14.54
N VAL A 154 18.19 43.80 -15.62
CA VAL A 154 18.40 45.21 -15.92
C VAL A 154 17.31 45.58 -16.92
N GLU A 155 16.17 46.02 -16.40
CA GLU A 155 15.15 46.70 -17.16
C GLU A 155 15.71 48.03 -17.70
N ALA A 156 15.38 48.27 -18.98
CA ALA A 156 15.26 49.52 -19.74
C ALA A 156 16.20 50.71 -19.41
#